data_AF-A0A0D0F513-F1
#
_entry.id   AF-A0A0D0F513-F1
#
_cell.length_a   1.000
_cell.length_b   1.000
_cell.length_c   1.000
_cell.angle_alpha   90.00
_cell.angle_beta   90.00
_cell.angle_gamma   90.00
#
_symmetry.space_group_name_H-M   'P 1'
#
loop_
_entity.id
_entity.type
_entity.pdbx_description
1 polymer ?
#
loop_
_entity_poly.entity_id
_entity_poly.type
_entity_poly.pdbx_seq_one_letter_code
_entity_poly.pdbx_strand_id
1 'polypeptide(L)'
;MINLIIPKKTRTYIPQDLEIKWENLSPVLDELLDRKITSVTELEKWLRDKSELEAALEEDFAWRYIKMSCDTANEELVTSFQYFATEIEPKISPVANLLNQKLVDSPFTDQLDQTKYFVYLRAIKKALEIYREENVELFTRQQITQQKYQAITGAMSVVINDQEYTLEQAGVLTKDVDRAVRQQAWESIQQRRLVDKDALNIVFDELVAMRHQVALNAGFENYRDYMFQALGRFDYSPKDCYAFHEAIEKEIVPILKEQAEKRAELLGLEVLKPWDMEVSTSGKAALKPFKDGQELIEKTIAAFTAIDPKLGQMLSIMKANNLFDVESRKGKAPGGYNYPLAETGAPFIFMNSAGSLRDLTTMVHEGGHAVHTFLTADLELNDFKHCPSEVAELASMSMELISMDKWDIYFDNPADLIRAKKEQLQDVLKTLPWVAVIDQFQHWIYTNPTHNAADREVAFKQIYERFGSGFSNWEGLEQEFGNIWQKQLHLFQVPFYYIEYAIAQLGAIAIWKNYKENPEKALQQYLDALALGYTKPMNEIYETAGIKFDFSSSYIKELASFVKDELDKLD
;
A
#
# COMPACT_ATOMS: atom_id res chain seq x y z
N MET A 1 -14.38 25.65 -20.29
CA MET A 1 -14.17 24.19 -20.35
C MET A 1 -12.86 23.91 -19.64
N ILE A 2 -12.88 23.08 -18.60
CA ILE A 2 -11.67 22.61 -17.93
C ILE A 2 -10.99 21.62 -18.90
N ASN A 3 -9.68 21.76 -19.14
CA ASN A 3 -8.95 20.81 -19.96
C ASN A 3 -8.69 19.55 -19.12
N LEU A 4 -9.27 18.41 -19.55
CA LEU A 4 -9.11 17.12 -18.88
C LEU A 4 -7.96 16.28 -19.47
N ILE A 5 -7.32 16.76 -20.54
CA ILE A 5 -6.18 16.08 -21.17
C ILE A 5 -4.90 16.53 -20.47
N ILE A 6 -4.10 15.55 -20.03
CA ILE A 6 -2.79 15.82 -19.47
C ILE A 6 -1.85 16.18 -20.64
N PRO A 7 -1.29 17.39 -20.68
CA PRO A 7 -0.34 17.73 -21.73
C PRO A 7 0.95 16.93 -21.53
N LYS A 8 1.56 16.45 -22.63
CA LYS A 8 2.89 15.85 -22.55
C LYS A 8 3.87 16.87 -21.95
N LYS A 9 4.57 16.50 -20.88
CA LYS A 9 5.55 17.37 -20.23
C LYS A 9 6.66 17.71 -21.21
N THR A 10 7.03 18.99 -21.26
CA THR A 10 8.15 19.44 -22.09
C THR A 10 9.45 19.23 -21.32
N ARG A 11 10.20 18.19 -21.68
CA ARG A 11 11.56 17.95 -21.18
C ARG A 11 12.50 19.12 -21.55
N THR A 12 13.36 19.51 -20.64
CA THR A 12 14.29 20.65 -20.79
C THR A 12 15.75 20.23 -20.78
N TYR A 13 16.04 19.05 -20.25
CA TYR A 13 17.35 18.46 -20.11
C TYR A 13 17.51 17.21 -20.97
N ILE A 14 16.60 16.23 -20.85
CA ILE A 14 16.65 15.00 -21.63
C ILE A 14 15.91 15.11 -22.99
N PRO A 15 16.28 14.30 -24.01
CA PRO A 15 15.58 14.29 -25.29
C PRO A 15 14.08 13.95 -25.18
N GLN A 16 13.25 14.59 -26.02
CA GLN A 16 11.78 14.40 -26.03
C GLN A 16 11.35 12.98 -26.46
N ASP A 17 12.21 12.32 -27.23
CA ASP A 17 12.09 11.00 -27.83
C ASP A 17 13.11 10.02 -27.23
N LEU A 18 13.65 10.31 -26.03
CA LEU A 18 14.57 9.41 -25.34
C LEU A 18 13.94 8.03 -25.16
N GLU A 19 14.54 7.01 -25.79
CA GLU A 19 14.23 5.61 -25.54
C GLU A 19 15.04 5.09 -24.35
N ILE A 20 14.37 4.43 -23.39
CA ILE A 20 14.99 3.86 -22.18
C ILE A 20 15.75 2.58 -22.54
N LYS A 21 16.98 2.79 -23.04
CA LYS A 21 17.99 1.77 -23.33
C LYS A 21 19.34 2.25 -22.80
N TRP A 22 20.18 1.34 -22.34
CA TRP A 22 21.44 1.70 -21.68
C TRP A 22 22.34 2.61 -22.54
N GLU A 23 22.45 2.32 -23.84
CA GLU A 23 23.25 3.12 -24.78
C GLU A 23 22.80 4.57 -24.92
N ASN A 24 21.53 4.86 -24.64
CA ASN A 24 20.97 6.22 -24.67
C ASN A 24 21.02 6.89 -23.29
N LEU A 25 21.00 6.11 -22.22
CA LEU A 25 21.04 6.60 -20.84
C LEU A 25 22.46 6.92 -20.38
N SER A 26 23.44 6.06 -20.71
CA SER A 26 24.83 6.22 -20.28
C SER A 26 25.38 7.62 -20.60
N PRO A 27 25.24 8.18 -21.83
CA PRO A 27 25.78 9.52 -22.12
C PRO A 27 25.15 10.65 -21.28
N VAL A 28 23.86 10.52 -20.92
CA VAL A 28 23.17 11.51 -20.08
C VAL A 28 23.67 11.41 -18.64
N LEU A 29 23.79 10.18 -18.12
CA LEU A 29 24.32 9.91 -16.78
C LEU A 29 25.79 10.34 -16.64
N ASP A 30 26.62 10.04 -17.65
CA ASP A 30 28.02 10.45 -17.72
C ASP A 30 28.14 11.99 -17.72
N GLU A 31 27.25 12.69 -18.43
CA GLU A 31 27.21 14.15 -18.39
C GLU A 31 26.86 14.68 -17.00
N LEU A 32 25.87 14.12 -16.30
CA LEU A 32 25.56 14.52 -14.91
C LEU A 32 26.74 14.26 -13.97
N LEU A 33 27.47 13.16 -14.15
CA LEU A 33 28.66 12.84 -13.35
C LEU A 33 29.80 13.83 -13.61
N ASP A 34 30.09 14.13 -14.87
CA ASP A 34 31.23 14.95 -15.28
C ASP A 34 30.97 16.46 -15.15
N ARG A 35 29.69 16.88 -15.09
CA ARG A 35 29.31 18.29 -15.01
C ARG A 35 29.99 18.98 -13.83
N LYS A 36 30.72 20.05 -14.10
CA LYS A 36 31.30 20.89 -13.06
C LYS A 36 30.22 21.76 -12.43
N ILE A 37 30.21 21.80 -11.11
CA ILE A 37 29.30 22.63 -10.31
C ILE A 37 30.17 23.67 -9.61
N THR A 38 29.95 24.94 -9.89
CA THR A 38 30.78 26.07 -9.43
C THR A 38 30.02 27.09 -8.59
N SER A 39 28.71 26.89 -8.39
CA SER A 39 27.88 27.69 -7.49
C SER A 39 26.69 26.88 -6.96
N VAL A 40 26.02 27.38 -5.93
CA VAL A 40 24.77 26.80 -5.41
C VAL A 40 23.66 26.81 -6.47
N THR A 41 23.56 27.86 -7.29
CA THR A 41 22.58 27.92 -8.38
C THR A 41 22.82 26.86 -9.45
N GLU A 42 24.09 26.55 -9.74
CA GLU A 42 24.44 25.43 -10.64
C GLU A 42 24.13 24.07 -10.01
N LEU A 43 24.30 23.91 -8.68
CA LEU A 43 23.92 22.69 -7.96
C LEU A 43 22.40 22.46 -8.03
N GLU A 44 21.60 23.50 -7.78
CA GLU A 44 20.14 23.43 -7.90
C GLU A 44 19.70 23.09 -9.32
N LYS A 45 20.36 23.65 -10.34
CA LYS A 45 20.09 23.27 -11.73
C LYS A 45 20.45 21.81 -11.98
N TRP A 46 21.60 21.35 -11.51
CA TRP A 46 22.00 19.95 -11.64
C TRP A 46 21.00 19.01 -10.97
N LEU A 47 20.47 19.36 -9.79
CA LEU A 47 19.40 18.61 -9.12
C LEU A 47 18.12 18.52 -9.95
N ARG A 48 17.69 19.64 -10.56
CA ARG A 48 16.51 19.66 -11.45
C ARG A 48 16.72 18.79 -12.70
N ASP A 49 17.89 18.86 -13.31
CA ASP A 49 18.22 18.08 -14.50
C ASP A 49 18.28 16.57 -14.15
N LYS A 50 18.93 16.21 -13.04
CA LYS A 50 18.91 14.84 -12.49
C LYS A 50 17.47 14.37 -12.24
N SER A 51 16.66 15.21 -11.59
CA SER A 51 15.26 14.92 -11.30
C SER A 51 14.40 14.72 -12.55
N GLU A 52 14.69 15.40 -13.66
CA GLU A 52 13.97 15.20 -14.92
C GLU A 52 14.26 13.81 -15.51
N LEU A 53 15.51 13.36 -15.44
CA LEU A 53 15.91 12.01 -15.86
C LEU A 53 15.28 10.93 -14.97
N GLU A 54 15.29 11.12 -13.66
CA GLU A 54 14.71 10.17 -12.70
C GLU A 54 13.20 10.00 -12.91
N ALA A 55 12.46 11.10 -13.08
CA ALA A 55 11.03 11.03 -13.36
C ALA A 55 10.72 10.25 -14.65
N ALA A 56 11.54 10.40 -15.70
CA ALA A 56 11.36 9.66 -16.95
C ALA A 56 11.68 8.16 -16.81
N LEU A 57 12.71 7.81 -16.03
CA LEU A 57 13.10 6.42 -15.75
C LEU A 57 12.04 5.71 -14.90
N GLU A 58 11.57 6.37 -13.84
CA GLU A 58 10.54 5.83 -12.94
C GLU A 58 9.22 5.63 -13.66
N GLU A 59 8.81 6.57 -14.53
CA GLU A 59 7.57 6.42 -15.29
C GLU A 59 7.66 5.31 -16.35
N ASP A 60 8.81 5.11 -17.01
CA ASP A 60 8.99 3.97 -17.92
C ASP A 60 8.90 2.64 -17.17
N PHE A 61 9.55 2.56 -16.00
CA PHE A 61 9.43 1.40 -15.11
C PHE A 61 7.98 1.17 -14.67
N ALA A 62 7.29 2.23 -14.23
CA ALA A 62 5.89 2.19 -13.83
C ALA A 62 5.02 1.58 -14.94
N TRP A 63 5.15 2.05 -16.17
CA TRP A 63 4.37 1.53 -17.29
C TRP A 63 4.68 0.08 -17.64
N ARG A 64 5.93 -0.37 -17.50
CA ARG A 64 6.28 -1.79 -17.68
C ARG A 64 5.64 -2.65 -16.60
N TYR A 65 5.72 -2.21 -15.34
CA TYR A 65 5.10 -2.89 -14.22
C TYR A 65 3.58 -2.93 -14.33
N ILE A 66 2.94 -1.81 -14.64
CA ILE A 66 1.49 -1.69 -14.83
C ILE A 66 1.04 -2.67 -15.91
N LYS A 67 1.64 -2.61 -17.12
CA LYS A 67 1.23 -3.49 -18.22
C LYS A 67 1.42 -4.97 -17.86
N MET A 68 2.55 -5.34 -17.28
CA MET A 68 2.82 -6.70 -16.83
C MET A 68 1.82 -7.18 -15.77
N SER A 69 1.51 -6.37 -14.77
CA SER A 69 0.56 -6.75 -13.71
C SER A 69 -0.89 -6.81 -14.20
N CYS A 70 -1.25 -6.05 -15.24
CA CYS A 70 -2.53 -6.15 -15.94
C CYS A 70 -2.70 -7.48 -16.70
N ASP A 71 -1.62 -8.10 -17.15
CA ASP A 71 -1.63 -9.39 -17.84
C ASP A 71 -0.32 -10.16 -17.63
N THR A 72 -0.28 -10.88 -16.51
CA THR A 72 0.88 -11.67 -16.06
C THR A 72 1.15 -12.91 -16.93
N ALA A 73 0.20 -13.27 -17.81
CA ALA A 73 0.37 -14.38 -18.75
C ALA A 73 1.02 -13.95 -20.07
N ASN A 74 1.16 -12.64 -20.32
CA ASN A 74 1.76 -12.12 -21.53
C ASN A 74 3.29 -12.10 -21.44
N GLU A 75 3.94 -13.04 -22.14
CA GLU A 75 5.40 -13.20 -22.14
C GLU A 75 6.16 -11.95 -22.63
N GLU A 76 5.59 -11.16 -23.55
CA GLU A 76 6.23 -9.93 -24.04
C GLU A 76 6.26 -8.85 -22.94
N LEU A 77 5.16 -8.70 -22.19
CA LEU A 77 5.08 -7.75 -21.08
C LEU A 77 6.00 -8.15 -19.92
N VAL A 78 6.05 -9.45 -19.61
CA VAL A 78 6.98 -10.01 -18.62
C VAL A 78 8.42 -9.76 -19.03
N THR A 79 8.77 -10.05 -20.29
CA THR A 79 10.12 -9.81 -20.83
C THR A 79 10.48 -8.32 -20.79
N SER A 80 9.53 -7.45 -21.12
CA SER A 80 9.73 -5.99 -21.10
C SER A 80 10.04 -5.45 -19.70
N PHE A 81 9.33 -5.93 -18.67
CA PHE A 81 9.64 -5.59 -17.28
C PHE A 81 10.99 -6.19 -16.85
N GLN A 82 11.24 -7.46 -17.15
CA GLN A 82 12.49 -8.13 -16.79
C GLN A 82 13.71 -7.45 -17.43
N TYR A 83 13.60 -7.00 -18.68
CA TYR A 83 14.64 -6.21 -19.33
C TYR A 83 15.04 -4.98 -18.50
N PHE A 84 14.08 -4.25 -17.94
CA PHE A 84 14.42 -3.10 -17.08
C PHE A 84 15.17 -3.56 -15.82
N ALA A 85 14.64 -4.57 -15.13
CA ALA A 85 15.21 -5.11 -13.89
C ALA A 85 16.62 -5.74 -14.06
N THR A 86 16.93 -6.29 -15.25
CA THR A 86 18.20 -6.99 -15.50
C THR A 86 19.20 -6.18 -16.32
N GLU A 87 18.76 -5.31 -17.21
CA GLU A 87 19.63 -4.60 -18.16
C GLU A 87 19.76 -3.10 -17.93
N ILE A 88 18.82 -2.49 -17.20
CA ILE A 88 18.77 -1.04 -16.99
C ILE A 88 19.12 -0.71 -15.54
N GLU A 89 18.28 -1.12 -14.60
CA GLU A 89 18.41 -0.79 -13.18
C GLU A 89 19.78 -1.17 -12.58
N PRO A 90 20.36 -2.37 -12.85
CA PRO A 90 21.66 -2.75 -12.30
C PRO A 90 22.82 -1.90 -12.81
N LYS A 91 22.69 -1.33 -14.02
CA LYS A 91 23.71 -0.45 -14.62
C LYS A 91 23.56 0.98 -14.12
N ILE A 92 22.33 1.42 -13.84
CA ILE A 92 22.04 2.73 -13.24
C ILE A 92 22.51 2.78 -11.78
N SER A 93 22.30 1.72 -11.01
CA SER A 93 22.53 1.73 -9.55
C SER A 93 23.93 2.23 -9.12
N PRO A 94 25.05 1.73 -9.68
CA PRO A 94 26.38 2.26 -9.35
C PRO A 94 26.54 3.75 -9.72
N VAL A 95 25.96 4.18 -10.84
CA VAL A 95 26.02 5.57 -11.29
C VAL A 95 25.17 6.48 -10.39
N ALA A 96 23.98 6.04 -10.00
CA ALA A 96 23.12 6.76 -9.06
C ALA A 96 23.82 6.95 -7.70
N ASN A 97 24.54 5.94 -7.21
CA ASN A 97 25.36 6.07 -6.00
C ASN A 97 26.48 7.11 -6.16
N LEU A 98 27.16 7.16 -7.32
CA LEU A 98 28.16 8.19 -7.62
C LEU A 98 27.56 9.59 -7.72
N LEU A 99 26.36 9.74 -8.30
CA LEU A 99 25.63 11.01 -8.33
C LEU A 99 25.25 11.47 -6.91
N ASN A 100 24.81 10.55 -6.05
CA ASN A 100 24.56 10.83 -4.63
C ASN A 100 25.83 11.29 -3.90
N GLN A 101 26.96 10.63 -4.16
CA GLN A 101 28.26 11.01 -3.59
C GLN A 101 28.67 12.40 -4.07
N LYS A 102 28.51 12.69 -5.37
CA LYS A 102 28.78 14.02 -5.96
C LYS A 102 27.94 15.11 -5.31
N LEU A 103 26.67 14.85 -5.00
CA LEU A 103 25.82 15.78 -4.26
C LEU A 103 26.39 16.00 -2.85
N VAL A 104 26.68 14.95 -2.10
CA VAL A 104 27.15 15.09 -0.71
C VAL A 104 28.52 15.76 -0.61
N ASP A 105 29.44 15.48 -1.55
CA ASP A 105 30.80 16.04 -1.58
C ASP A 105 30.88 17.46 -2.14
N SER A 106 29.81 17.97 -2.75
CA SER A 106 29.79 19.32 -3.31
C SER A 106 29.97 20.38 -2.21
N PRO A 107 30.88 21.36 -2.37
CA PRO A 107 31.08 22.43 -1.38
C PRO A 107 29.89 23.40 -1.29
N PHE A 108 28.89 23.24 -2.17
CA PHE A 108 27.69 24.05 -2.21
C PHE A 108 26.48 23.39 -1.53
N THR A 109 26.61 22.13 -1.07
CA THR A 109 25.48 21.38 -0.49
C THR A 109 24.98 21.98 0.82
N ASP A 110 25.90 22.45 1.67
CA ASP A 110 25.53 23.15 2.91
C ASP A 110 24.95 24.56 2.65
N GLN A 111 25.02 25.06 1.41
CA GLN A 111 24.43 26.35 1.00
C GLN A 111 23.01 26.19 0.45
N LEU A 112 22.53 24.96 0.21
CA LEU A 112 21.14 24.71 -0.15
C LEU A 112 20.20 25.13 0.99
N ASP A 113 18.96 25.47 0.65
CA ASP A 113 17.93 25.78 1.66
C ASP A 113 17.65 24.57 2.55
N GLN A 114 18.19 24.60 3.76
CA GLN A 114 18.06 23.51 4.72
C GLN A 114 16.62 23.30 5.19
N THR A 115 15.73 24.28 5.04
CA THR A 115 14.30 24.10 5.37
C THR A 115 13.57 23.21 4.36
N LYS A 116 14.11 23.15 3.13
CA LYS A 116 13.54 22.45 1.98
C LYS A 116 14.27 21.14 1.66
N TYR A 117 15.60 21.15 1.72
CA TYR A 117 16.44 20.02 1.32
C TYR A 117 16.85 19.10 2.49
N PHE A 118 16.54 19.43 3.75
CA PHE A 118 17.00 18.65 4.90
C PHE A 118 16.60 17.16 4.83
N VAL A 119 15.32 16.88 4.58
CA VAL A 119 14.82 15.50 4.49
C VAL A 119 15.50 14.75 3.34
N TYR A 120 15.60 15.39 2.19
CA TYR A 120 16.26 14.85 1.01
C TYR A 120 17.74 14.51 1.28
N LEU A 121 18.52 15.46 1.78
CA LEU A 121 19.93 15.26 2.07
C LEU A 121 20.15 14.20 3.16
N ARG A 122 19.26 14.12 4.15
CA ARG A 122 19.27 13.06 5.17
C ARG A 122 19.08 11.67 4.54
N ALA A 123 18.12 11.54 3.61
CA ALA A 123 17.87 10.29 2.90
C ALA A 123 19.05 9.89 2.01
N ILE A 124 19.62 10.83 1.23
CA ILE A 124 20.78 10.57 0.38
C ILE A 124 22.00 10.12 1.20
N LYS A 125 22.30 10.79 2.31
CA LYS A 125 23.41 10.40 3.20
C LYS A 125 23.22 8.99 3.74
N LYS A 126 21.99 8.62 4.12
CA LYS A 126 21.69 7.27 4.59
C LYS A 126 21.82 6.22 3.47
N ALA A 127 21.35 6.54 2.26
CA ALA A 127 21.49 5.66 1.10
C ALA A 127 22.97 5.37 0.79
N LEU A 128 23.84 6.39 0.82
CA LEU A 128 25.29 6.23 0.65
C LEU A 128 25.91 5.31 1.72
N GLU A 129 25.52 5.47 2.99
CA GLU A 129 26.06 4.68 4.11
C GLU A 129 25.81 3.18 3.95
N ILE A 130 24.61 2.81 3.48
CA ILE A 130 24.17 1.41 3.37
C ILE A 130 24.35 0.81 1.98
N TYR A 131 24.79 1.60 0.99
CA TYR A 131 24.99 1.12 -0.38
C TYR A 131 26.13 0.10 -0.47
N ARG A 132 25.88 -1.03 -1.14
CA ARG A 132 26.90 -2.04 -1.46
C ARG A 132 26.69 -2.51 -2.89
N GLU A 133 27.71 -2.39 -3.72
CA GLU A 133 27.62 -2.78 -5.13
C GLU A 133 27.30 -4.28 -5.30
N GLU A 134 27.84 -5.13 -4.42
CA GLU A 134 27.52 -6.57 -4.37
C GLU A 134 26.04 -6.88 -4.06
N ASN A 135 25.25 -5.92 -3.56
CA ASN A 135 23.82 -6.10 -3.35
C ASN A 135 22.99 -5.89 -4.63
N VAL A 136 23.55 -5.28 -5.67
CA VAL A 136 22.81 -4.96 -6.90
C VAL A 136 22.25 -6.23 -7.55
N GLU A 137 23.07 -7.28 -7.69
CA GLU A 137 22.61 -8.57 -8.23
C GLU A 137 21.51 -9.21 -7.34
N LEU A 138 21.63 -9.08 -6.01
CA LEU A 138 20.65 -9.60 -5.07
C LEU A 138 19.31 -8.88 -5.20
N PHE A 139 19.29 -7.57 -5.45
CA PHE A 139 18.04 -6.83 -5.68
C PHE A 139 17.35 -7.26 -6.97
N THR A 140 18.09 -7.39 -8.08
CA THR A 140 17.56 -7.91 -9.34
C THR A 140 16.93 -9.30 -9.16
N ARG A 141 17.64 -10.20 -8.50
CA ARG A 141 17.14 -11.57 -8.24
C ARG A 141 15.91 -11.57 -7.34
N GLN A 142 15.87 -10.71 -6.32
CA GLN A 142 14.68 -10.54 -5.49
C GLN A 142 13.47 -10.10 -6.31
N GLN A 143 13.62 -9.10 -7.17
CA GLN A 143 12.52 -8.60 -8.01
C GLN A 143 11.96 -9.69 -8.94
N ILE A 144 12.84 -10.49 -9.57
CA ILE A 144 12.42 -11.64 -10.39
C ILE A 144 11.70 -12.70 -9.53
N THR A 145 12.22 -13.01 -8.34
CA THR A 145 11.57 -13.99 -7.44
C THR A 145 10.22 -13.49 -6.93
N GLN A 146 10.06 -12.18 -6.70
CA GLN A 146 8.78 -11.56 -6.33
C GLN A 146 7.72 -11.71 -7.43
N GLN A 147 8.11 -11.64 -8.71
CA GLN A 147 7.19 -11.90 -9.82
C GLN A 147 6.63 -13.32 -9.80
N LYS A 148 7.42 -14.32 -9.37
CA LYS A 148 6.94 -15.71 -9.24
C LYS A 148 5.73 -15.79 -8.31
N TYR A 149 5.73 -15.02 -7.21
CA TYR A 149 4.58 -14.92 -6.31
C TYR A 149 3.34 -14.38 -7.05
N GLN A 150 3.50 -13.28 -7.80
CA GLN A 150 2.39 -12.68 -8.56
C GLN A 150 1.82 -13.66 -9.59
N ALA A 151 2.67 -14.38 -10.31
CA ALA A 151 2.25 -15.38 -11.29
C ALA A 151 1.51 -16.56 -10.64
N ILE A 152 2.04 -17.11 -9.55
CA ILE A 152 1.39 -18.23 -8.83
C ILE A 152 0.01 -17.80 -8.32
N THR A 153 -0.07 -16.66 -7.65
CA THR A 153 -1.32 -16.20 -7.03
C THR A 153 -2.35 -15.68 -8.03
N GLY A 154 -1.93 -14.96 -9.08
CA GLY A 154 -2.81 -14.49 -10.15
C GLY A 154 -3.36 -15.60 -11.06
N ALA A 155 -2.75 -16.79 -11.03
CA ALA A 155 -3.24 -17.98 -11.73
C ALA A 155 -4.28 -18.80 -10.92
N MET A 156 -4.52 -18.46 -9.65
CA MET A 156 -5.45 -19.22 -8.81
C MET A 156 -6.91 -18.98 -9.21
N SER A 157 -7.63 -20.06 -9.49
CA SER A 157 -9.08 -20.07 -9.66
C SER A 157 -9.70 -21.28 -8.93
N VAL A 158 -11.00 -21.22 -8.69
CA VAL A 158 -11.81 -22.30 -8.11
C VAL A 158 -13.05 -22.55 -8.95
N VAL A 159 -13.53 -23.79 -8.97
CA VAL A 159 -14.81 -24.15 -9.60
C VAL A 159 -15.85 -24.37 -8.52
N ILE A 160 -16.92 -23.56 -8.52
CA ILE A 160 -18.04 -23.66 -7.59
C ILE A 160 -19.33 -23.70 -8.42
N ASN A 161 -20.13 -24.75 -8.26
CA ASN A 161 -21.37 -24.97 -9.04
C ASN A 161 -21.15 -24.88 -10.57
N ASP A 162 -20.14 -25.60 -11.07
CA ASP A 162 -19.75 -25.67 -12.49
C ASP A 162 -19.29 -24.35 -13.12
N GLN A 163 -19.07 -23.30 -12.31
CA GLN A 163 -18.54 -22.02 -12.75
C GLN A 163 -17.15 -21.78 -12.18
N GLU A 164 -16.21 -21.35 -13.03
CA GLU A 164 -14.87 -20.93 -12.64
C GLU A 164 -14.88 -19.48 -12.12
N TYR A 165 -14.21 -19.25 -10.98
CA TYR A 165 -14.07 -17.95 -10.33
C TYR A 165 -12.60 -17.67 -10.02
N THR A 166 -12.17 -16.41 -10.15
CA THR A 166 -10.95 -15.95 -9.47
C THR A 166 -11.15 -16.03 -7.95
N LEU A 167 -10.07 -15.95 -7.17
CA LEU A 167 -10.21 -15.98 -5.70
C LEU A 167 -10.95 -14.75 -5.16
N GLU A 168 -10.81 -13.59 -5.80
CA GLU A 168 -11.53 -12.36 -5.47
C GLU A 168 -13.04 -12.53 -5.70
N GLN A 169 -13.42 -13.09 -6.85
CA GLN A 169 -14.82 -13.35 -7.17
C GLN A 169 -15.43 -14.42 -6.25
N ALA A 170 -14.70 -15.50 -5.98
CA ALA A 170 -15.13 -16.53 -5.02
C ALA A 170 -15.23 -15.97 -3.59
N GLY A 171 -14.39 -14.99 -3.24
CA GLY A 171 -14.43 -14.28 -1.96
C GLY A 171 -15.78 -13.61 -1.69
N VAL A 172 -16.48 -13.13 -2.72
CA VAL A 172 -17.83 -12.55 -2.58
C VAL A 172 -18.83 -13.58 -2.06
N LEU A 173 -18.69 -14.85 -2.45
CA LEU A 173 -19.57 -15.94 -1.99
C LEU A 173 -19.38 -16.25 -0.50
N THR A 174 -18.26 -15.86 0.10
CA THR A 174 -18.04 -15.97 1.56
C THR A 174 -18.86 -14.96 2.36
N LYS A 175 -19.67 -14.12 1.70
CA LYS A 175 -20.61 -13.17 2.32
C LYS A 175 -22.08 -13.57 2.13
N ASP A 176 -22.35 -14.72 1.50
CA ASP A 176 -23.71 -15.19 1.26
C ASP A 176 -24.48 -15.41 2.57
N VAL A 177 -25.80 -15.22 2.57
CA VAL A 177 -26.61 -15.46 3.78
C VAL A 177 -26.75 -16.95 4.09
N ASP A 178 -26.67 -17.81 3.07
CA ASP A 178 -26.64 -19.26 3.23
C ASP A 178 -25.26 -19.71 3.72
N ARG A 179 -25.23 -20.28 4.93
CA ARG A 179 -24.00 -20.77 5.57
C ARG A 179 -23.32 -21.88 4.77
N ALA A 180 -24.07 -22.72 4.07
CA ALA A 180 -23.51 -23.80 3.25
C ALA A 180 -22.75 -23.24 2.04
N VAL A 181 -23.29 -22.21 1.39
CA VAL A 181 -22.63 -21.50 0.29
C VAL A 181 -21.33 -20.86 0.77
N ARG A 182 -21.37 -20.15 1.91
CA ARG A 182 -20.16 -19.54 2.49
C ARG A 182 -19.09 -20.56 2.85
N GLN A 183 -19.50 -21.67 3.46
CA GLN A 183 -18.58 -22.74 3.83
C GLN A 183 -17.92 -23.34 2.59
N GLN A 184 -18.71 -23.74 1.59
CA GLN A 184 -18.20 -24.29 0.32
C GLN A 184 -17.22 -23.33 -0.35
N ALA A 185 -17.56 -22.03 -0.41
CA ALA A 185 -16.69 -21.02 -1.00
C ALA A 185 -15.37 -20.87 -0.22
N TRP A 186 -15.44 -20.74 1.10
CA TRP A 186 -14.27 -20.59 1.95
C TRP A 186 -13.34 -21.80 1.86
N GLU A 187 -13.89 -23.01 1.97
CA GLU A 187 -13.14 -24.27 1.88
C GLU A 187 -12.49 -24.41 0.49
N SER A 188 -13.23 -24.13 -0.59
CA SER A 188 -12.69 -24.20 -1.95
C SER A 188 -11.49 -23.25 -2.14
N ILE A 189 -11.59 -22.03 -1.61
CA ILE A 189 -10.50 -21.05 -1.64
C ILE A 189 -9.30 -21.55 -0.84
N GLN A 190 -9.50 -22.06 0.38
CA GLN A 190 -8.39 -22.52 1.20
C GLN A 190 -7.70 -23.75 0.61
N GLN A 191 -8.47 -24.73 0.12
CA GLN A 191 -7.92 -25.91 -0.53
C GLN A 191 -7.12 -25.52 -1.78
N ARG A 192 -7.60 -24.57 -2.58
CA ARG A 192 -6.82 -24.06 -3.71
C ARG A 192 -5.50 -23.43 -3.28
N ARG A 193 -5.48 -22.67 -2.18
CA ARG A 193 -4.24 -22.07 -1.63
C ARG A 193 -3.28 -23.14 -1.12
N LEU A 194 -3.78 -24.21 -0.50
CA LEU A 194 -2.96 -25.30 0.01
C LEU A 194 -2.25 -26.07 -1.11
N VAL A 195 -2.83 -26.15 -2.32
CA VAL A 195 -2.16 -26.75 -3.50
C VAL A 195 -0.84 -26.05 -3.84
N ASP A 196 -0.77 -24.71 -3.68
CA ASP A 196 0.44 -23.94 -4.02
C ASP A 196 1.30 -23.59 -2.78
N LYS A 197 0.92 -24.10 -1.59
CA LYS A 197 1.59 -23.78 -0.31
C LYS A 197 3.10 -23.99 -0.37
N ASP A 198 3.52 -25.13 -0.89
CA ASP A 198 4.94 -25.51 -0.93
C ASP A 198 5.73 -24.70 -1.96
N ALA A 199 5.12 -24.40 -3.11
CA ALA A 199 5.73 -23.52 -4.11
C ALA A 199 5.95 -22.10 -3.53
N LEU A 200 4.96 -21.57 -2.82
CA LEU A 200 5.07 -20.28 -2.13
C LEU A 200 6.08 -20.32 -0.98
N ASN A 201 6.21 -21.44 -0.27
CA ASN A 201 7.25 -21.60 0.76
C ASN A 201 8.65 -21.51 0.16
N ILE A 202 8.90 -22.17 -0.97
CA ILE A 202 10.20 -22.13 -1.68
C ILE A 202 10.52 -20.70 -2.14
N VAL A 203 9.54 -20.01 -2.75
CA VAL A 203 9.70 -18.60 -3.15
C VAL A 203 10.06 -17.74 -1.95
N PHE A 204 9.40 -17.94 -0.80
CA PHE A 204 9.69 -17.17 0.40
C PHE A 204 11.07 -17.49 1.00
N ASP A 205 11.50 -18.74 0.98
CA ASP A 205 12.84 -19.14 1.44
C ASP A 205 13.94 -18.48 0.61
N GLU A 206 13.78 -18.45 -0.73
CA GLU A 206 14.69 -17.72 -1.63
C GLU A 206 14.77 -16.23 -1.25
N LEU A 207 13.62 -15.60 -1.00
CA LEU A 207 13.56 -14.18 -0.62
C LEU A 207 14.22 -13.91 0.73
N VAL A 208 13.91 -14.70 1.77
CA VAL A 208 14.50 -14.52 3.11
C VAL A 208 16.01 -14.66 3.07
N ALA A 209 16.54 -15.66 2.35
CA ALA A 209 17.97 -15.86 2.21
C ALA A 209 18.66 -14.67 1.52
N MET A 210 18.13 -14.20 0.39
CA MET A 210 18.70 -13.05 -0.33
C MET A 210 18.62 -11.76 0.49
N ARG A 211 17.49 -11.52 1.16
CA ARG A 211 17.28 -10.36 2.04
C ARG A 211 18.25 -10.35 3.21
N HIS A 212 18.44 -11.50 3.85
CA HIS A 212 19.43 -11.62 4.92
C HIS A 212 20.85 -11.33 4.42
N GLN A 213 21.23 -11.84 3.24
CA GLN A 213 22.53 -11.54 2.64
C GLN A 213 22.72 -10.04 2.34
N VAL A 214 21.69 -9.37 1.82
CA VAL A 214 21.71 -7.90 1.62
C VAL A 214 22.05 -7.17 2.91
N ALA A 215 21.42 -7.56 4.02
CA ALA A 215 21.66 -6.95 5.33
C ALA A 215 23.10 -7.19 5.82
N LEU A 216 23.61 -8.42 5.70
CA LEU A 216 24.97 -8.77 6.09
C LEU A 216 26.02 -7.96 5.31
N ASN A 217 25.86 -7.86 3.98
CA ASN A 217 26.74 -7.08 3.11
C ASN A 217 26.76 -5.59 3.53
N ALA A 218 25.59 -5.06 3.93
CA ALA A 218 25.47 -3.69 4.42
C ALA A 218 26.00 -3.49 5.85
N GLY A 219 26.39 -4.55 6.56
CA GLY A 219 26.95 -4.49 7.92
C GLY A 219 25.92 -4.64 9.04
N PHE A 220 24.72 -5.12 8.74
CA PHE A 220 23.66 -5.36 9.72
C PHE A 220 23.62 -6.83 10.13
N GLU A 221 23.25 -7.09 11.39
CA GLU A 221 23.08 -8.47 11.89
C GLU A 221 21.87 -9.18 11.25
N ASN A 222 20.87 -8.41 10.83
CA ASN A 222 19.60 -8.94 10.36
C ASN A 222 18.88 -7.98 9.41
N TYR A 223 17.92 -8.49 8.64
CA TYR A 223 17.22 -7.71 7.62
C TYR A 223 16.20 -6.71 8.18
N ARG A 224 15.67 -6.95 9.39
CA ARG A 224 14.79 -5.99 10.06
C ARG A 224 15.53 -4.67 10.27
N ASP A 225 16.71 -4.72 10.88
CA ASP A 225 17.45 -3.50 11.22
C ASP A 225 17.96 -2.77 9.97
N TYR A 226 18.35 -3.52 8.94
CA TYR A 226 18.64 -2.97 7.62
C TYR A 226 17.43 -2.22 7.05
N MET A 227 16.24 -2.84 7.04
CA MET A 227 15.04 -2.24 6.45
C MET A 227 14.57 -0.99 7.19
N PHE A 228 14.72 -0.92 8.52
CA PHE A 228 14.43 0.32 9.26
C PHE A 228 15.32 1.48 8.80
N GLN A 229 16.58 1.22 8.46
CA GLN A 229 17.47 2.23 7.89
C GLN A 229 17.17 2.52 6.42
N ALA A 230 16.92 1.48 5.61
CA ALA A 230 16.66 1.60 4.18
C ALA A 230 15.36 2.36 3.86
N LEU A 231 14.32 2.17 4.69
CA LEU A 231 13.05 2.91 4.59
C LEU A 231 13.12 4.31 5.22
N GLY A 232 14.26 4.72 5.79
CA GLY A 232 14.41 6.03 6.40
C GLY A 232 13.49 6.24 7.61
N ARG A 233 13.26 5.21 8.42
CA ARG A 233 12.45 5.30 9.65
C ARG A 233 13.23 6.03 10.73
N PHE A 234 13.15 7.36 10.71
CA PHE A 234 13.85 8.23 11.65
C PHE A 234 13.01 8.59 12.89
N ASP A 235 11.68 8.49 12.78
CA ASP A 235 10.74 9.00 13.78
C ASP A 235 10.18 7.89 14.71
N TYR A 236 10.51 6.62 14.44
CA TYR A 236 10.16 5.48 15.29
C TYR A 236 11.13 4.31 15.07
N SER A 237 11.13 3.36 16.01
CA SER A 237 12.06 2.23 16.09
C SER A 237 11.35 0.88 16.22
N PRO A 238 12.06 -0.26 16.12
CA PRO A 238 11.46 -1.57 16.38
C PRO A 238 10.77 -1.69 17.75
N LYS A 239 11.29 -0.98 18.76
CA LYS A 239 10.70 -0.95 20.11
C LYS A 239 9.30 -0.34 20.11
N ASP A 240 9.11 0.68 19.28
CA ASP A 240 7.85 1.39 19.14
C ASP A 240 6.80 0.50 18.46
N CYS A 241 7.20 -0.27 17.44
CA CYS A 241 6.34 -1.29 16.82
C CYS A 241 5.89 -2.35 17.84
N TYR A 242 6.81 -2.85 18.68
CA TYR A 242 6.43 -3.79 19.75
C TYR A 242 5.48 -3.15 20.77
N ALA A 243 5.71 -1.90 21.18
CA ALA A 243 4.81 -1.20 22.09
C ALA A 243 3.41 -1.00 21.47
N PHE A 244 3.35 -0.73 20.17
CA PHE A 244 2.10 -0.69 19.41
C PHE A 244 1.38 -2.05 19.44
N HIS A 245 2.08 -3.16 19.20
CA HIS A 245 1.49 -4.51 19.26
C HIS A 245 0.82 -4.78 20.62
N GLU A 246 1.51 -4.49 21.73
CA GLU A 246 0.94 -4.64 23.08
C GLU A 246 -0.28 -3.73 23.30
N ALA A 247 -0.25 -2.51 22.75
CA ALA A 247 -1.38 -1.59 22.85
C ALA A 247 -2.61 -2.09 22.06
N ILE A 248 -2.41 -2.67 20.88
CA ILE A 248 -3.48 -3.25 20.07
C ILE A 248 -4.12 -4.46 20.77
N GLU A 249 -3.29 -5.36 21.31
CA GLU A 249 -3.78 -6.50 22.10
C GLU A 249 -4.62 -6.02 23.30
N LYS A 250 -4.19 -4.96 23.97
CA LYS A 250 -4.85 -4.46 25.18
C LYS A 250 -6.13 -3.68 24.90
N GLU A 251 -6.13 -2.81 23.89
CA GLU A 251 -7.19 -1.80 23.72
C GLU A 251 -8.16 -2.15 22.57
N ILE A 252 -7.73 -2.87 21.53
CA ILE A 252 -8.57 -3.15 20.34
C ILE A 252 -9.12 -4.57 20.36
N VAL A 253 -8.31 -5.57 20.69
CA VAL A 253 -8.74 -6.99 20.69
C VAL A 253 -9.98 -7.23 21.58
N PRO A 254 -10.14 -6.63 22.78
CA PRO A 254 -11.36 -6.79 23.57
C PRO A 254 -12.62 -6.25 22.87
N ILE A 255 -12.51 -5.15 22.13
CA ILE A 255 -13.64 -4.57 21.37
C ILE A 255 -14.06 -5.54 20.27
N LEU A 256 -13.10 -6.08 19.52
CA LEU A 256 -13.41 -7.04 18.46
C LEU A 256 -13.94 -8.38 19.01
N LYS A 257 -13.51 -8.77 20.21
CA LYS A 257 -14.07 -9.93 20.90
C LYS A 257 -15.55 -9.72 21.23
N GLU A 258 -15.92 -8.58 21.80
CA GLU A 258 -17.32 -8.21 22.06
C GLU A 258 -18.14 -8.22 20.76
N GLN A 259 -17.58 -7.71 19.66
CA GLN A 259 -18.22 -7.75 18.34
C GLN A 259 -18.40 -9.17 17.81
N ALA A 260 -17.43 -10.07 18.00
CA ALA A 260 -17.53 -11.47 17.61
C ALA A 260 -18.59 -12.21 18.44
N GLU A 261 -18.69 -11.95 19.74
CA GLU A 261 -19.73 -12.50 20.62
C GLU A 261 -21.13 -12.03 20.16
N LYS A 262 -21.33 -10.72 19.97
CA LYS A 262 -22.58 -10.14 19.43
C LYS A 262 -22.92 -10.71 18.06
N ARG A 263 -21.91 -10.96 17.22
CA ARG A 263 -22.08 -11.59 15.91
C ARG A 263 -22.60 -13.02 16.02
N ALA A 264 -22.05 -13.83 16.93
CA ALA A 264 -22.52 -15.19 17.17
C ALA A 264 -23.99 -15.20 17.60
N GLU A 265 -24.37 -14.29 18.51
CA GLU A 265 -25.76 -14.11 18.96
C GLU A 265 -26.69 -13.72 17.80
N LEU A 266 -26.33 -12.71 17.00
CA LEU A 266 -27.14 -12.23 15.88
C LEU A 266 -27.32 -13.27 14.76
N LEU A 267 -26.31 -14.13 14.56
CA LEU A 267 -26.38 -15.23 13.58
C LEU A 267 -27.03 -16.50 14.15
N GLY A 268 -27.34 -16.54 15.46
CA GLY A 268 -27.89 -17.73 16.12
C GLY A 268 -26.92 -18.91 16.14
N LEU A 269 -25.61 -18.64 16.27
CA LEU A 269 -24.55 -19.64 16.26
C LEU A 269 -23.89 -19.74 17.64
N GLU A 270 -23.73 -20.95 18.17
CA GLU A 270 -22.97 -21.16 19.41
C GLU A 270 -21.47 -20.94 19.19
N VAL A 271 -20.97 -21.29 18.00
CA VAL A 271 -19.55 -21.21 17.64
C VAL A 271 -19.44 -20.65 16.23
N LEU A 272 -18.73 -19.53 16.09
CA LEU A 272 -18.36 -18.97 14.80
C LEU A 272 -17.24 -19.80 14.16
N LYS A 273 -17.40 -20.17 12.90
CA LYS A 273 -16.32 -20.72 12.06
C LYS A 273 -15.73 -19.61 11.19
N PRO A 274 -14.54 -19.79 10.58
CA PRO A 274 -13.92 -18.78 9.74
C PRO A 274 -14.81 -18.24 8.62
N TRP A 275 -15.66 -19.10 8.04
CA TRP A 275 -16.65 -18.73 7.01
C TRP A 275 -17.89 -17.98 7.55
N ASP A 276 -17.98 -17.76 8.85
CA ASP A 276 -19.04 -16.95 9.47
C ASP A 276 -18.60 -15.50 9.72
N MET A 277 -17.33 -15.15 9.47
CA MET A 277 -16.75 -13.86 9.86
C MET A 277 -17.05 -12.69 8.91
N GLU A 278 -17.46 -12.97 7.67
CA GLU A 278 -17.65 -11.93 6.62
C GLU A 278 -19.12 -11.69 6.22
N VAL A 279 -20.06 -12.55 6.64
CA VAL A 279 -21.49 -12.38 6.35
C VAL A 279 -22.11 -11.15 7.03
N SER A 280 -23.15 -10.57 6.45
CA SER A 280 -23.94 -9.55 7.14
C SER A 280 -24.73 -10.16 8.31
N THR A 281 -24.62 -9.58 9.51
CA THR A 281 -25.38 -10.01 10.70
C THR A 281 -26.85 -9.58 10.67
N SER A 282 -27.26 -8.77 9.69
CA SER A 282 -28.65 -8.32 9.53
C SER A 282 -29.57 -9.34 8.84
N GLY A 283 -29.02 -10.46 8.36
CA GLY A 283 -29.74 -11.44 7.55
C GLY A 283 -30.04 -10.98 6.12
N LYS A 284 -29.68 -9.74 5.76
CA LYS A 284 -29.76 -9.23 4.38
C LYS A 284 -28.54 -9.66 3.57
N ALA A 285 -28.74 -9.79 2.26
CA ALA A 285 -27.67 -10.03 1.29
C ALA A 285 -26.56 -8.97 1.40
N ALA A 286 -25.36 -9.36 0.95
CA ALA A 286 -24.19 -8.48 0.88
C ALA A 286 -24.49 -7.22 0.05
N LEU A 287 -23.90 -6.09 0.47
CA LEU A 287 -24.07 -4.81 -0.20
C LEU A 287 -23.41 -4.82 -1.58
N LYS A 288 -24.10 -4.24 -2.57
CA LYS A 288 -23.64 -4.09 -3.96
C LYS A 288 -23.70 -2.61 -4.38
N PRO A 289 -22.64 -1.83 -4.16
CA PRO A 289 -22.66 -0.38 -4.37
C PRO A 289 -22.65 0.05 -5.86
N PHE A 290 -22.23 -0.85 -6.76
CA PHE A 290 -22.08 -0.59 -8.19
C PHE A 290 -22.24 -1.91 -8.97
N LYS A 291 -22.46 -1.82 -10.28
CA LYS A 291 -22.65 -2.96 -11.18
C LYS A 291 -21.36 -3.40 -11.86
N ASP A 292 -20.52 -2.45 -12.24
CA ASP A 292 -19.27 -2.66 -12.98
C ASP A 292 -18.26 -1.56 -12.66
N GLY A 293 -17.05 -1.71 -13.18
CA GLY A 293 -15.93 -0.80 -13.01
C GLY A 293 -16.20 0.60 -13.57
N GLN A 294 -17.01 0.73 -14.62
CA GLN A 294 -17.36 2.06 -15.15
C GLN A 294 -18.24 2.82 -14.15
N GLU A 295 -19.28 2.17 -13.62
CA GLU A 295 -20.14 2.76 -12.60
C GLU A 295 -19.36 3.07 -11.32
N LEU A 296 -18.43 2.18 -10.92
CA LEU A 296 -17.53 2.42 -9.79
C LEU A 296 -16.71 3.72 -9.97
N ILE A 297 -16.06 3.90 -11.12
CA ILE A 297 -15.28 5.11 -11.43
C ILE A 297 -16.19 6.35 -11.44
N GLU A 298 -17.37 6.28 -12.06
CA GLU A 298 -18.30 7.41 -12.17
C GLU A 298 -18.85 7.84 -10.82
N LYS A 299 -19.27 6.89 -9.98
CA LYS A 299 -19.72 7.18 -8.62
C LYS A 299 -18.58 7.69 -7.74
N THR A 300 -17.35 7.20 -7.93
CA THR A 300 -16.18 7.72 -7.19
C THR A 300 -15.91 9.17 -7.56
N ILE A 301 -15.90 9.51 -8.85
CA ILE A 301 -15.77 10.90 -9.31
C ILE A 301 -16.88 11.78 -8.73
N ALA A 302 -18.13 11.31 -8.74
CA ALA A 302 -19.26 12.05 -8.19
C ALA A 302 -19.11 12.27 -6.67
N ALA A 303 -18.72 11.23 -5.92
CA ALA A 303 -18.48 11.33 -4.49
C ALA A 303 -17.35 12.31 -4.16
N PHE A 304 -16.22 12.23 -4.87
CA PHE A 304 -15.10 13.15 -4.68
C PHE A 304 -15.50 14.58 -5.04
N THR A 305 -16.25 14.78 -6.13
CA THR A 305 -16.81 16.09 -6.50
C THR A 305 -17.71 16.68 -5.40
N ALA A 306 -18.51 15.83 -4.76
CA ALA A 306 -19.42 16.25 -3.69
C ALA A 306 -18.71 16.55 -2.36
N ILE A 307 -17.48 16.05 -2.16
CA ILE A 307 -16.57 16.44 -1.07
C ILE A 307 -15.93 17.79 -1.41
N ASP A 308 -15.20 17.86 -2.52
CA ASP A 308 -14.63 19.08 -3.08
C ASP A 308 -14.49 18.92 -4.61
N PRO A 309 -15.02 19.87 -5.41
CA PRO A 309 -14.96 19.81 -6.87
C PRO A 309 -13.56 19.56 -7.46
N LYS A 310 -12.49 20.02 -6.81
CA LYS A 310 -11.10 19.79 -7.25
C LYS A 310 -10.72 18.31 -7.20
N LEU A 311 -11.19 17.57 -6.19
CA LEU A 311 -10.90 16.15 -6.06
C LEU A 311 -11.58 15.36 -7.18
N GLY A 312 -12.85 15.66 -7.46
CA GLY A 312 -13.57 15.07 -8.59
C GLY A 312 -12.92 15.37 -9.94
N GLN A 313 -12.36 16.58 -10.10
CA GLN A 313 -11.62 16.97 -11.30
C GLN A 313 -10.36 16.13 -11.51
N MET A 314 -9.59 15.85 -10.45
CA MET A 314 -8.39 15.01 -10.50
C MET A 314 -8.71 13.60 -11.04
N LEU A 315 -9.74 12.95 -10.52
CA LEU A 315 -10.16 11.62 -10.99
C LEU A 315 -10.77 11.68 -12.40
N SER A 316 -11.44 12.78 -12.75
CA SER A 316 -11.95 13.01 -14.12
C SER A 316 -10.83 13.12 -15.14
N ILE A 317 -9.71 13.76 -14.78
CA ILE A 317 -8.49 13.80 -15.60
C ILE A 317 -7.98 12.37 -15.81
N MET A 318 -7.85 11.57 -14.75
CA MET A 318 -7.43 10.17 -14.87
C MET A 318 -8.32 9.36 -15.83
N LYS A 319 -9.65 9.53 -15.71
CA LYS A 319 -10.62 8.83 -16.57
C LYS A 319 -10.44 9.22 -18.03
N ALA A 320 -10.27 10.51 -18.30
CA ALA A 320 -10.07 11.03 -19.66
C ALA A 320 -8.76 10.54 -20.32
N ASN A 321 -7.77 10.11 -19.52
CA ASN A 321 -6.46 9.64 -19.98
C ASN A 321 -6.27 8.12 -19.80
N ASN A 322 -7.36 7.37 -19.54
CA ASN A 322 -7.36 5.90 -19.40
C ASN A 322 -6.44 5.35 -18.30
N LEU A 323 -6.39 6.03 -17.14
CA LEU A 323 -5.50 5.68 -16.02
C LEU A 323 -6.17 4.77 -14.97
N PHE A 324 -7.02 3.84 -15.41
CA PHE A 324 -7.74 2.90 -14.56
C PHE A 324 -7.75 1.49 -15.15
N ASP A 325 -7.47 0.47 -14.33
CA ASP A 325 -7.77 -0.93 -14.61
C ASP A 325 -8.33 -1.60 -13.34
N VAL A 326 -9.65 -1.59 -13.21
CA VAL A 326 -10.35 -1.92 -11.94
C VAL A 326 -10.99 -3.30 -11.88
N GLU A 327 -11.19 -3.99 -13.00
CA GLU A 327 -11.94 -5.26 -13.04
C GLU A 327 -11.06 -6.47 -12.69
N SER A 328 -11.62 -7.45 -11.96
CA SER A 328 -10.94 -8.74 -11.71
C SER A 328 -11.05 -9.68 -12.92
N ARG A 329 -9.94 -10.32 -13.29
CA ARG A 329 -9.86 -11.31 -14.38
C ARG A 329 -8.69 -12.27 -14.18
N LYS A 330 -8.79 -13.48 -14.74
CA LYS A 330 -7.71 -14.47 -14.73
C LYS A 330 -6.46 -13.91 -15.41
N GLY A 331 -5.29 -14.18 -14.82
CA GLY A 331 -4.01 -13.68 -15.35
C GLY A 331 -3.68 -12.23 -14.94
N LYS A 332 -4.57 -11.53 -14.25
CA LYS A 332 -4.26 -10.25 -13.60
C LYS A 332 -3.57 -10.50 -12.26
N ALA A 333 -2.59 -9.67 -11.91
CA ALA A 333 -1.94 -9.74 -10.60
C ALA A 333 -2.95 -9.47 -9.46
N PRO A 334 -2.77 -10.06 -8.27
CA PRO A 334 -3.71 -9.87 -7.15
C PRO A 334 -3.59 -8.47 -6.52
N GLY A 335 -4.62 -8.10 -5.75
CA GLY A 335 -4.62 -6.88 -4.93
C GLY A 335 -5.09 -5.62 -5.68
N GLY A 336 -4.68 -4.47 -5.15
CA GLY A 336 -4.90 -3.14 -5.71
C GLY A 336 -3.72 -2.24 -5.37
N TYR A 337 -3.48 -1.25 -6.22
CA TYR A 337 -2.46 -0.22 -6.01
C TYR A 337 -2.77 1.06 -6.78
N ASN A 338 -2.20 2.15 -6.29
CA ASN A 338 -2.02 3.40 -7.00
C ASN A 338 -0.54 3.53 -7.38
N TYR A 339 -0.26 3.79 -8.66
CA TYR A 339 1.10 3.95 -9.14
C TYR A 339 1.30 5.38 -9.68
N PRO A 340 2.09 6.23 -8.99
CA PRO A 340 2.42 7.56 -9.48
C PRO A 340 3.19 7.51 -10.80
N LEU A 341 2.77 8.30 -11.79
CA LEU A 341 3.52 8.49 -13.05
C LEU A 341 4.29 9.82 -12.93
N ALA A 342 5.56 9.72 -12.58
CA ALA A 342 6.39 10.83 -12.12
C ALA A 342 6.54 12.00 -13.12
N GLU A 343 6.55 11.70 -14.42
CA GLU A 343 6.65 12.69 -15.50
C GLU A 343 5.28 13.26 -15.88
N THR A 344 4.26 12.40 -15.95
CA THR A 344 2.87 12.73 -16.27
C THR A 344 2.20 13.55 -15.16
N GLY A 345 2.60 13.35 -13.89
CA GLY A 345 2.02 14.07 -12.74
C GLY A 345 0.61 13.59 -12.34
N ALA A 346 0.18 12.44 -12.87
CA ALA A 346 -1.04 11.76 -12.48
C ALA A 346 -0.73 10.28 -12.20
N PRO A 347 -1.52 9.56 -11.41
CA PRO A 347 -1.27 8.15 -11.16
C PRO A 347 -2.12 7.25 -12.04
N PHE A 348 -1.80 5.95 -12.00
CA PHE A 348 -2.62 4.85 -12.49
C PHE A 348 -3.25 4.10 -11.33
N ILE A 349 -4.55 3.76 -11.41
CA ILE A 349 -5.23 2.94 -10.41
C ILE A 349 -5.47 1.53 -10.96
N PHE A 350 -4.95 0.54 -10.23
CA PHE A 350 -5.12 -0.88 -10.49
C PHE A 350 -5.88 -1.52 -9.32
N MET A 351 -6.90 -2.33 -9.59
CA MET A 351 -7.54 -3.16 -8.56
C MET A 351 -8.27 -4.36 -9.17
N ASN A 352 -8.73 -5.28 -8.32
CA ASN A 352 -9.50 -6.46 -8.70
C ASN A 352 -10.92 -6.41 -8.14
N SER A 353 -11.76 -5.56 -8.73
CA SER A 353 -13.16 -5.38 -8.33
C SER A 353 -14.01 -6.62 -8.64
N ALA A 354 -14.90 -6.96 -7.71
CA ALA A 354 -15.90 -8.02 -7.84
C ALA A 354 -17.31 -7.57 -7.39
N GLY A 355 -17.57 -6.26 -7.33
CA GLY A 355 -18.89 -5.69 -7.04
C GLY A 355 -19.24 -5.54 -5.55
N SER A 356 -18.26 -5.65 -4.66
CA SER A 356 -18.47 -5.65 -3.21
C SER A 356 -18.31 -4.26 -2.58
N LEU A 357 -18.76 -4.09 -1.32
CA LEU A 357 -18.45 -2.89 -0.53
C LEU A 357 -16.93 -2.67 -0.37
N ARG A 358 -16.15 -3.76 -0.24
CA ARG A 358 -14.70 -3.69 -0.12
C ARG A 358 -14.07 -3.05 -1.36
N ASP A 359 -14.63 -3.32 -2.53
CA ASP A 359 -14.14 -2.74 -3.78
C ASP A 359 -14.42 -1.23 -3.86
N LEU A 360 -15.57 -0.76 -3.33
CA LEU A 360 -15.82 0.68 -3.15
C LEU A 360 -14.73 1.29 -2.26
N THR A 361 -14.47 0.68 -1.10
CA THR A 361 -13.50 1.22 -0.14
C THR A 361 -12.09 1.22 -0.73
N THR A 362 -11.70 0.19 -1.48
CA THR A 362 -10.43 0.14 -2.22
C THR A 362 -10.37 1.24 -3.28
N MET A 363 -11.42 1.46 -4.07
CA MET A 363 -11.41 2.52 -5.08
C MET A 363 -11.26 3.91 -4.45
N VAL A 364 -11.90 4.16 -3.30
CA VAL A 364 -11.74 5.41 -2.55
C VAL A 364 -10.32 5.54 -1.97
N HIS A 365 -9.77 4.45 -1.43
CA HIS A 365 -8.40 4.37 -0.92
C HIS A 365 -7.41 4.79 -2.01
N GLU A 366 -7.46 4.14 -3.17
CA GLU A 366 -6.61 4.48 -4.31
C GLU A 366 -6.86 5.90 -4.84
N GLY A 367 -8.11 6.39 -4.72
CA GLY A 367 -8.47 7.78 -5.01
C GLY A 367 -7.80 8.79 -4.07
N GLY A 368 -7.57 8.46 -2.81
CA GLY A 368 -6.81 9.29 -1.87
C GLY A 368 -5.33 9.37 -2.23
N HIS A 369 -4.71 8.24 -2.61
CA HIS A 369 -3.36 8.26 -3.20
C HIS A 369 -3.31 9.08 -4.49
N ALA A 370 -4.38 9.02 -5.30
CA ALA A 370 -4.45 9.79 -6.52
C ALA A 370 -4.44 11.30 -6.27
N VAL A 371 -5.26 11.76 -5.32
CA VAL A 371 -5.25 13.15 -4.86
C VAL A 371 -3.86 13.56 -4.40
N HIS A 372 -3.18 12.73 -3.60
CA HIS A 372 -1.83 13.03 -3.13
C HIS A 372 -0.82 13.19 -4.27
N THR A 373 -0.88 12.33 -5.30
CA THR A 373 -0.04 12.44 -6.49
C THR A 373 -0.26 13.76 -7.23
N PHE A 374 -1.52 14.18 -7.42
CA PHE A 374 -1.82 15.47 -8.06
C PHE A 374 -1.34 16.67 -7.24
N LEU A 375 -1.44 16.60 -5.90
CA LEU A 375 -0.99 17.69 -5.02
C LEU A 375 0.53 17.85 -5.01
N THR A 376 1.28 16.77 -5.23
CA THR A 376 2.75 16.75 -5.21
C THR A 376 3.37 16.85 -6.61
N ALA A 377 2.57 16.77 -7.68
CA ALA A 377 3.03 16.73 -9.07
C ALA A 377 3.97 17.88 -9.45
N ASP A 378 3.72 19.08 -8.92
CA ASP A 378 4.46 20.31 -9.20
C ASP A 378 5.62 20.58 -8.22
N LEU A 379 5.91 19.66 -7.30
CA LEU A 379 7.11 19.76 -6.47
C LEU A 379 8.36 19.70 -7.35
N GLU A 380 9.34 20.56 -7.02
CA GLU A 380 10.48 20.86 -7.88
C GLU A 380 11.33 19.65 -8.23
N LEU A 381 11.55 18.76 -7.26
CA LEU A 381 12.31 17.53 -7.43
C LEU A 381 11.40 16.33 -7.32
N ASN A 382 11.71 15.29 -8.09
CA ASN A 382 11.02 14.02 -8.05
C ASN A 382 11.11 13.39 -6.65
N ASP A 383 12.30 13.43 -6.04
CA ASP A 383 12.54 12.99 -4.66
C ASP A 383 11.64 13.69 -3.62
N PHE A 384 11.19 14.93 -3.86
CA PHE A 384 10.28 15.62 -2.94
C PHE A 384 8.86 15.03 -2.96
N LYS A 385 8.52 14.23 -3.97
CA LYS A 385 7.21 13.58 -4.11
C LYS A 385 7.17 12.25 -3.38
N HIS A 386 8.32 11.63 -3.11
CA HIS A 386 8.45 10.30 -2.51
C HIS A 386 8.35 10.35 -0.99
N CYS A 387 7.14 10.54 -0.48
CA CYS A 387 6.86 10.45 0.94
C CYS A 387 6.99 9.01 1.46
N PRO A 388 7.31 8.82 2.75
CA PRO A 388 7.31 7.50 3.35
C PRO A 388 5.88 6.95 3.42
N SER A 389 5.75 5.62 3.48
CA SER A 389 4.46 4.93 3.33
C SER A 389 3.42 5.34 4.37
N GLU A 390 3.81 5.74 5.58
CA GLU A 390 2.92 6.24 6.63
C GLU A 390 2.16 7.51 6.21
N VAL A 391 2.80 8.36 5.39
CA VAL A 391 2.19 9.58 4.85
C VAL A 391 1.37 9.24 3.61
N ALA A 392 1.87 8.33 2.77
CA ALA A 392 1.12 7.86 1.60
C ALA A 392 -0.21 7.23 2.02
N GLU A 393 -0.20 6.34 3.02
CA GLU A 393 -1.39 5.67 3.56
C GLU A 393 -2.29 6.60 4.36
N LEU A 394 -1.74 7.65 4.99
CA LEU A 394 -2.56 8.68 5.61
C LEU A 394 -3.46 9.36 4.57
N ALA A 395 -2.95 9.55 3.34
CA ALA A 395 -3.74 10.09 2.24
C ALA A 395 -4.95 9.20 1.90
N SER A 396 -4.71 7.91 1.66
CA SER A 396 -5.72 6.96 1.21
C SER A 396 -6.75 6.65 2.31
N MET A 397 -6.30 6.26 3.50
CA MET A 397 -7.17 5.84 4.59
C MET A 397 -8.02 6.99 5.16
N SER A 398 -7.51 8.22 5.16
CA SER A 398 -8.33 9.38 5.55
C SER A 398 -9.45 9.64 4.56
N MET A 399 -9.18 9.46 3.26
CA MET A 399 -10.19 9.64 2.22
C MET A 399 -11.29 8.59 2.31
N GLU A 400 -10.98 7.34 2.70
CA GLU A 400 -12.00 6.33 2.99
C GLU A 400 -13.03 6.84 3.99
N LEU A 401 -12.57 7.38 5.12
CA LEU A 401 -13.43 7.87 6.20
C LEU A 401 -14.16 9.17 5.84
N ILE A 402 -13.48 10.13 5.20
CA ILE A 402 -14.09 11.39 4.75
C ILE A 402 -15.21 11.11 3.74
N SER A 403 -14.97 10.16 2.81
CA SER A 403 -15.92 9.86 1.74
C SER A 403 -17.23 9.27 2.21
N MET A 404 -17.29 8.69 3.42
CA MET A 404 -18.52 8.09 3.97
C MET A 404 -19.69 9.08 3.98
N ASP A 405 -19.43 10.39 4.12
CA ASP A 405 -20.47 11.41 4.07
C ASP A 405 -21.16 11.54 2.72
N LYS A 406 -20.55 11.02 1.65
CA LYS A 406 -21.06 11.03 0.27
C LYS A 406 -21.40 9.64 -0.27
N TRP A 407 -21.48 8.63 0.60
CA TRP A 407 -21.83 7.26 0.19
C TRP A 407 -23.30 7.09 -0.20
N ASP A 408 -24.15 8.09 0.02
CA ASP A 408 -25.51 8.15 -0.54
C ASP A 408 -25.51 8.09 -2.08
N ILE A 409 -24.40 8.47 -2.73
CA ILE A 409 -24.20 8.33 -4.18
C ILE A 409 -24.13 6.85 -4.62
N TYR A 410 -23.73 5.95 -3.73
CA TYR A 410 -23.66 4.51 -4.00
C TYR A 410 -24.91 3.76 -3.54
N PHE A 411 -25.66 4.32 -2.60
CA PHE A 411 -26.76 3.64 -1.94
C PHE A 411 -28.02 4.51 -1.89
N ASP A 412 -28.98 4.21 -2.78
CA ASP A 412 -30.29 4.88 -2.80
C ASP A 412 -31.13 4.56 -1.54
N ASN A 413 -30.90 3.40 -0.92
CA ASN A 413 -31.60 2.95 0.27
C ASN A 413 -30.88 3.42 1.55
N PRO A 414 -31.49 4.27 2.40
CA PRO A 414 -30.86 4.75 3.63
C PRO A 414 -30.43 3.62 4.59
N ALA A 415 -31.16 2.50 4.61
CA ALA A 415 -30.80 1.37 5.46
C ALA A 415 -29.52 0.66 4.99
N ASP A 416 -29.28 0.63 3.68
CA ASP A 416 -28.06 0.04 3.12
C ASP A 416 -26.86 0.98 3.26
N LEU A 417 -27.09 2.30 3.17
CA LEU A 417 -26.09 3.31 3.52
C LEU A 417 -25.62 3.18 4.97
N ILE A 418 -26.56 3.04 5.92
CA ILE A 418 -26.22 2.82 7.35
C ILE A 418 -25.41 1.54 7.53
N ARG A 419 -25.82 0.44 6.88
CA ARG A 419 -25.07 -0.83 6.91
C ARG A 419 -23.65 -0.67 6.36
N ALA A 420 -23.48 0.03 5.24
CA ALA A 420 -22.18 0.27 4.64
C ALA A 420 -21.24 1.01 5.60
N LYS A 421 -21.73 2.08 6.25
CA LYS A 421 -20.96 2.84 7.25
C LYS A 421 -20.59 1.99 8.46
N LYS A 422 -21.49 1.13 8.95
CA LYS A 422 -21.19 0.20 10.05
C LYS A 422 -20.10 -0.80 9.68
N GLU A 423 -20.21 -1.43 8.50
CA GLU A 423 -19.21 -2.38 8.00
C GLU A 423 -17.83 -1.69 7.89
N GLN A 424 -17.76 -0.47 7.34
CA GLN A 424 -16.50 0.28 7.24
C GLN A 424 -15.88 0.60 8.60
N LEU A 425 -16.67 1.11 9.55
CA LEU A 425 -16.15 1.46 10.87
C LEU A 425 -15.70 0.23 11.68
N GLN A 426 -16.35 -0.92 11.47
CA GLN A 426 -15.89 -2.19 12.01
C GLN A 426 -14.57 -2.63 11.37
N ASP A 427 -14.45 -2.52 10.05
CA ASP A 427 -13.25 -2.88 9.29
C ASP A 427 -12.03 -2.02 9.66
N VAL A 428 -12.25 -0.73 9.95
CA VAL A 428 -11.21 0.20 10.46
C VAL A 428 -10.56 -0.33 11.75
N LEU A 429 -11.36 -0.80 12.71
CA LEU A 429 -10.82 -1.39 13.95
C LEU A 429 -10.24 -2.79 13.73
N LYS A 430 -10.88 -3.61 12.89
CA LYS A 430 -10.45 -4.97 12.56
C LYS A 430 -9.08 -5.01 11.85
N THR A 431 -8.73 -3.95 11.13
CA THR A 431 -7.44 -3.85 10.42
C THR A 431 -6.26 -3.81 11.39
N LEU A 432 -6.39 -3.14 12.54
CA LEU A 432 -5.26 -2.90 13.45
C LEU A 432 -4.63 -4.20 14.02
N PRO A 433 -5.40 -5.19 14.51
CA PRO A 433 -4.81 -6.46 14.96
C PRO A 433 -4.18 -7.27 13.82
N TRP A 434 -4.76 -7.24 12.62
CA TRP A 434 -4.14 -7.91 11.47
C TRP A 434 -2.80 -7.29 11.09
N VAL A 435 -2.69 -5.96 11.15
CA VAL A 435 -1.41 -5.26 10.98
C VAL A 435 -0.40 -5.70 12.04
N ALA A 436 -0.81 -5.77 13.31
CA ALA A 436 0.06 -6.21 14.40
C ALA A 436 0.57 -7.65 14.20
N VAL A 437 -0.28 -8.56 13.71
CA VAL A 437 0.11 -9.95 13.38
C VAL A 437 1.20 -9.97 12.31
N ILE A 438 0.96 -9.28 11.20
CA ILE A 438 1.86 -9.32 10.05
C ILE A 438 3.19 -8.62 10.36
N ASP A 439 3.17 -7.46 11.01
CA ASP A 439 4.40 -6.77 11.41
C ASP A 439 5.21 -7.60 12.43
N GLN A 440 4.58 -8.08 13.50
CA GLN A 440 5.27 -8.94 14.47
C GLN A 440 5.82 -10.23 13.84
N PHE A 441 5.13 -10.80 12.85
CA PHE A 441 5.60 -11.95 12.11
C PHE A 441 6.83 -11.62 11.25
N GLN A 442 6.87 -10.46 10.59
CA GLN A 442 8.06 -10.00 9.86
C GLN A 442 9.25 -9.76 10.79
N HIS A 443 9.01 -9.13 11.94
CA HIS A 443 10.03 -9.00 12.97
C HIS A 443 10.62 -10.37 13.34
N TRP A 444 9.77 -11.37 13.60
CA TRP A 444 10.22 -12.72 13.92
C TRP A 444 10.99 -13.38 12.76
N ILE A 445 10.49 -13.32 11.52
CA ILE A 445 11.14 -13.89 10.33
C ILE A 445 12.58 -13.38 10.24
N TYR A 446 12.74 -12.05 10.24
CA TYR A 446 14.01 -11.46 9.88
C TYR A 446 15.01 -11.41 11.03
N THR A 447 14.58 -11.57 12.29
CA THR A 447 15.51 -11.82 13.41
C THR A 447 15.86 -13.30 13.62
N ASN A 448 15.20 -14.21 12.90
CA ASN A 448 15.46 -15.65 12.97
C ASN A 448 15.73 -16.22 11.56
N PRO A 449 16.82 -15.79 10.88
CA PRO A 449 17.01 -16.02 9.44
C PRO A 449 17.22 -17.50 9.05
N THR A 450 17.39 -18.40 10.03
CA THR A 450 17.62 -19.84 9.81
C THR A 450 16.35 -20.69 9.96
N HIS A 451 15.17 -20.08 10.07
CA HIS A 451 13.89 -20.78 10.20
C HIS A 451 13.54 -21.58 8.93
N ASN A 452 12.69 -22.60 9.06
CA ASN A 452 12.07 -23.29 7.91
C ASN A 452 10.57 -22.99 7.81
N ALA A 453 9.86 -23.64 6.88
CA ALA A 453 8.42 -23.48 6.68
C ALA A 453 7.57 -23.90 7.90
N ALA A 454 7.99 -24.95 8.62
CA ALA A 454 7.29 -25.42 9.82
C ALA A 454 7.47 -24.44 10.98
N ASP A 455 8.67 -23.88 11.15
CA ASP A 455 8.94 -22.85 12.17
C ASP A 455 8.08 -21.61 11.92
N ARG A 456 7.98 -21.16 10.65
CA ARG A 456 7.12 -20.05 10.22
C ARG A 456 5.65 -20.30 10.58
N GLU A 457 5.15 -21.52 10.33
CA GLU A 457 3.78 -21.89 10.65
C GLU A 457 3.51 -21.82 12.16
N VAL A 458 4.42 -22.35 12.99
CA VAL A 458 4.30 -22.29 14.46
C VAL A 458 4.32 -20.85 14.96
N ALA A 459 5.28 -20.04 14.49
CA ALA A 459 5.40 -18.65 14.90
C ALA A 459 4.18 -17.82 14.51
N PHE A 460 3.67 -18.00 13.28
CA PHE A 460 2.47 -17.30 12.83
C PHE A 460 1.25 -17.62 13.70
N LYS A 461 1.02 -18.90 14.03
CA LYS A 461 -0.11 -19.31 14.91
C LYS A 461 -0.01 -18.68 16.30
N GLN A 462 1.17 -18.76 16.92
CA GLN A 462 1.42 -18.17 18.25
C GLN A 462 1.20 -16.66 18.28
N ILE A 463 1.64 -15.95 17.23
CA ILE A 463 1.42 -14.51 17.10
C ILE A 463 -0.08 -14.23 16.93
N TYR A 464 -0.74 -14.91 15.99
CA TYR A 464 -2.13 -14.61 15.66
C TYR A 464 -3.12 -14.95 16.79
N GLU A 465 -2.80 -15.93 17.65
CA GLU A 465 -3.58 -16.23 18.87
C GLU A 465 -3.80 -15.02 19.78
N ARG A 466 -2.83 -14.10 19.85
CA ARG A 466 -2.93 -12.88 20.66
C ARG A 466 -3.89 -11.84 20.07
N PHE A 467 -4.07 -11.85 18.75
CA PHE A 467 -4.68 -10.75 17.99
C PHE A 467 -6.03 -11.10 17.35
N GLY A 468 -6.66 -12.19 17.79
CA GLY A 468 -8.05 -12.47 17.45
C GLY A 468 -8.30 -13.71 16.60
N SER A 469 -7.32 -14.62 16.43
CA SER A 469 -7.62 -15.92 15.82
C SER A 469 -8.73 -16.67 16.59
N GLY A 470 -8.80 -16.45 17.91
CA GLY A 470 -9.83 -17.00 18.79
C GLY A 470 -11.25 -16.44 18.63
N PHE A 471 -11.47 -15.46 17.73
CA PHE A 471 -12.82 -14.98 17.40
C PHE A 471 -13.62 -16.00 16.57
N SER A 472 -12.94 -16.96 15.95
CA SER A 472 -13.54 -18.10 15.26
C SER A 472 -12.86 -19.40 15.67
N ASN A 473 -13.61 -20.50 15.63
CA ASN A 473 -13.10 -21.82 15.94
C ASN A 473 -12.39 -22.44 14.71
N TRP A 474 -11.11 -22.76 14.88
CA TRP A 474 -10.23 -23.37 13.87
C TRP A 474 -10.04 -24.89 14.04
N GLU A 475 -10.83 -25.54 14.88
CA GLU A 475 -10.73 -26.99 15.11
C GLU A 475 -11.00 -27.75 13.81
N GLY A 476 -10.05 -28.60 13.41
CA GLY A 476 -10.05 -29.34 12.16
C GLY A 476 -9.61 -28.53 10.94
N LEU A 477 -9.12 -27.31 11.13
CA LEU A 477 -8.64 -26.37 10.09
C LEU A 477 -7.20 -25.92 10.37
N GLU A 478 -6.39 -26.76 11.01
CA GLU A 478 -5.07 -26.39 11.51
C GLU A 478 -4.09 -26.09 10.36
N GLN A 479 -4.25 -26.72 9.20
CA GLN A 479 -3.41 -26.50 8.02
C GLN A 479 -3.74 -25.15 7.36
N GLU A 480 -5.02 -24.85 7.22
CA GLU A 480 -5.54 -23.59 6.69
C GLU A 480 -5.11 -22.44 7.58
N PHE A 481 -5.28 -22.57 8.90
CA PHE A 481 -4.88 -21.56 9.88
C PHE A 481 -3.40 -21.21 9.77
N GLY A 482 -2.55 -22.23 9.64
CA GLY A 482 -1.10 -22.06 9.48
C GLY A 482 -0.67 -21.42 8.16
N ASN A 483 -1.54 -21.42 7.15
CA ASN A 483 -1.23 -20.96 5.80
C ASN A 483 -1.74 -19.54 5.47
N ILE A 484 -2.56 -18.94 6.34
CA ILE A 484 -3.24 -17.67 6.05
C ILE A 484 -2.26 -16.56 5.65
N TRP A 485 -1.08 -16.51 6.28
CA TRP A 485 -0.08 -15.48 6.01
C TRP A 485 0.37 -15.42 4.54
N GLN A 486 0.36 -16.55 3.82
CA GLN A 486 0.83 -16.59 2.43
C GLN A 486 -0.06 -15.77 1.46
N LYS A 487 -1.31 -15.49 1.85
CA LYS A 487 -2.19 -14.60 1.07
C LYS A 487 -1.75 -13.12 1.12
N GLN A 488 -0.86 -12.76 2.05
CA GLN A 488 -0.42 -11.39 2.27
C GLN A 488 0.74 -11.05 1.34
N LEU A 489 0.43 -10.44 0.19
CA LEU A 489 1.43 -10.10 -0.85
C LEU A 489 2.62 -9.28 -0.31
N HIS A 490 2.38 -8.43 0.69
CA HIS A 490 3.37 -7.50 1.24
C HIS A 490 4.60 -8.23 1.80
N LEU A 491 4.40 -9.39 2.42
CA LEU A 491 5.51 -10.23 2.93
C LEU A 491 6.47 -10.64 1.80
N PHE A 492 5.92 -10.94 0.62
CA PHE A 492 6.67 -11.40 -0.53
C PHE A 492 7.28 -10.23 -1.29
N GLN A 493 6.54 -9.16 -1.53
CA GLN A 493 6.95 -8.12 -2.49
C GLN A 493 7.62 -6.92 -1.81
N VAL A 494 7.10 -6.45 -0.68
CA VAL A 494 7.46 -5.18 -0.06
C VAL A 494 7.60 -5.37 1.46
N PRO A 495 8.68 -6.05 1.91
CA PRO A 495 8.82 -6.44 3.30
C PRO A 495 8.92 -5.20 4.20
N PHE A 496 8.36 -5.32 5.40
CA PHE A 496 8.16 -4.28 6.39
C PHE A 496 7.20 -3.14 6.02
N TYR A 497 6.66 -3.08 4.81
CA TYR A 497 5.54 -2.18 4.48
C TYR A 497 4.22 -2.81 4.96
N TYR A 498 3.92 -2.65 6.25
CA TYR A 498 2.63 -3.05 6.81
C TYR A 498 2.25 -2.32 8.10
N ILE A 499 3.21 -2.04 8.98
CA ILE A 499 2.97 -1.26 10.20
C ILE A 499 2.47 0.16 9.89
N GLU A 500 2.86 0.66 8.72
CA GLU A 500 2.46 1.96 8.19
C GLU A 500 0.94 2.07 7.99
N TYR A 501 0.26 0.96 7.64
CA TYR A 501 -1.20 0.94 7.60
C TYR A 501 -1.80 1.22 8.97
N ALA A 502 -1.22 0.71 10.07
CA ALA A 502 -1.75 0.99 11.40
C ALA A 502 -1.49 2.43 11.83
N ILE A 503 -0.28 2.94 11.59
CA ILE A 503 0.09 4.33 11.87
C ILE A 503 -0.85 5.28 11.12
N ALA A 504 -1.00 5.05 9.82
CA ALA A 504 -1.90 5.82 8.97
C ALA A 504 -3.37 5.66 9.36
N GLN A 505 -3.82 4.46 9.74
CA GLN A 505 -5.21 4.24 10.16
C GLN A 505 -5.54 5.02 11.44
N LEU A 506 -4.62 5.09 12.41
CA LEU A 506 -4.78 5.92 13.61
C LEU A 506 -4.83 7.41 13.23
N GLY A 507 -3.94 7.85 12.35
CA GLY A 507 -3.96 9.21 11.81
C GLY A 507 -5.26 9.54 11.06
N ALA A 508 -5.77 8.62 10.26
CA ALA A 508 -7.02 8.75 9.51
C ALA A 508 -8.23 8.86 10.44
N ILE A 509 -8.29 8.07 11.52
CA ILE A 509 -9.35 8.20 12.54
C ILE A 509 -9.26 9.58 13.21
N ALA A 510 -8.06 10.08 13.51
CA ALA A 510 -7.87 11.40 14.09
C ALA A 510 -8.28 12.54 13.14
N ILE A 511 -7.94 12.45 11.85
CA ILE A 511 -8.39 13.41 10.81
C ILE A 511 -9.91 13.34 10.68
N TRP A 512 -10.48 12.14 10.67
CA TRP A 512 -11.92 11.97 10.59
C TRP A 512 -12.64 12.55 11.81
N LYS A 513 -12.09 12.38 13.02
CA LYS A 513 -12.58 13.06 14.23
C LYS A 513 -12.63 14.58 14.06
N ASN A 514 -11.53 15.18 13.59
CA ASN A 514 -11.49 16.62 13.29
C ASN A 514 -12.50 17.01 12.20
N TYR A 515 -12.67 16.17 11.18
CA TYR A 515 -13.61 16.39 10.08
C TYR A 515 -15.07 16.35 10.54
N LYS A 516 -15.43 15.47 11.48
CA LYS A 516 -16.78 15.45 12.08
C LYS A 516 -17.11 16.74 12.85
N GLU A 517 -16.10 17.42 13.39
CA GLU A 517 -16.26 18.70 14.10
C GLU A 517 -16.30 19.89 13.14
N ASN A 518 -15.38 19.94 12.16
CA ASN A 518 -15.29 20.99 11.16
C ASN A 518 -14.78 20.44 9.81
N PRO A 519 -15.71 20.04 8.91
CA PRO A 519 -15.36 19.41 7.64
C PRO A 519 -14.42 20.24 6.76
N GLU A 520 -14.71 21.53 6.60
CA GLU A 520 -13.95 22.44 5.72
C GLU A 520 -12.51 22.60 6.22
N LYS A 521 -12.35 22.87 7.52
CA LYS A 521 -11.02 23.04 8.11
C LYS A 521 -10.20 21.75 8.04
N ALA A 522 -10.80 20.62 8.43
CA ALA A 522 -10.10 19.35 8.45
C ALA A 522 -9.68 18.91 7.04
N LEU A 523 -10.56 19.09 6.04
CA LEU A 523 -10.23 18.80 4.64
C LEU A 523 -9.09 19.69 4.15
N GLN A 524 -9.12 20.99 4.44
CA GLN A 524 -8.04 21.89 4.05
C GLN A 524 -6.70 21.49 4.70
N GLN A 525 -6.69 21.20 6.01
CA GLN A 525 -5.48 20.75 6.71
C GLN A 525 -4.94 19.43 6.15
N TYR A 526 -5.81 18.48 5.83
CA TYR A 526 -5.45 17.24 5.16
C TYR A 526 -4.79 17.51 3.81
N LEU A 527 -5.40 18.34 2.94
CA LEU A 527 -4.83 18.66 1.63
C LEU A 527 -3.51 19.44 1.72
N ASP A 528 -3.40 20.37 2.67
CA ASP A 528 -2.17 21.13 2.92
C ASP A 528 -1.03 20.21 3.37
N ALA A 529 -1.31 19.23 4.23
CA ALA A 529 -0.32 18.24 4.67
C ALA A 529 0.17 17.37 3.51
N LEU A 530 -0.74 16.90 2.66
CA LEU A 530 -0.38 16.10 1.47
C LEU A 530 0.44 16.92 0.46
N ALA A 531 0.12 18.20 0.27
CA ALA A 531 0.86 19.06 -0.65
C ALA A 531 2.32 19.30 -0.25
N LEU A 532 2.71 19.01 0.99
CA LEU A 532 4.11 19.07 1.44
C LEU A 532 4.99 18.00 0.78
N GLY A 533 4.41 16.91 0.27
CA GLY A 533 5.15 15.72 -0.15
C GLY A 533 6.10 15.26 0.94
N TYR A 534 7.38 15.10 0.60
CA TYR A 534 8.45 14.77 1.54
C TYR A 534 9.46 15.91 1.75
N THR A 535 8.99 17.15 1.68
CA THR A 535 9.82 18.33 1.99
C THR A 535 9.92 18.60 3.50
N LYS A 536 9.14 17.88 4.32
CA LYS A 536 9.07 18.02 5.77
C LYS A 536 9.17 16.68 6.50
N PRO A 537 9.72 16.65 7.73
CA PRO A 537 9.65 15.47 8.60
C PRO A 537 8.22 15.03 8.85
N MET A 538 8.03 13.73 9.12
CA MET A 538 6.69 13.14 9.25
C MET A 538 5.85 13.77 10.37
N ASN A 539 6.46 14.12 11.51
CA ASN A 539 5.75 14.79 12.60
C ASN A 539 5.19 16.16 12.18
N GLU A 540 5.93 16.95 11.39
CA GLU A 540 5.47 18.24 10.87
C GLU A 540 4.34 18.09 9.85
N ILE A 541 4.37 17.02 9.04
CA ILE A 541 3.28 16.69 8.11
C ILE A 541 2.00 16.36 8.91
N TYR A 542 2.11 15.54 9.96
CA TYR A 542 0.97 15.19 10.82
C TYR A 542 0.42 16.41 11.58
N GLU A 543 1.30 17.28 12.07
CA GLU A 543 0.90 18.55 12.71
C GLU A 543 0.16 19.47 11.73
N THR A 544 0.61 19.53 10.47
CA THR A 544 -0.06 20.29 9.40
C THR A 544 -1.47 19.75 9.15
N ALA A 545 -1.65 18.42 9.18
CA ALA A 545 -2.95 17.75 9.10
C ALA A 545 -3.83 17.95 10.36
N GLY A 546 -3.33 18.64 11.39
CA GLY A 546 -4.07 18.92 12.62
C GLY A 546 -4.14 17.73 13.57
N ILE A 547 -3.27 16.73 13.40
CA ILE A 547 -3.20 15.51 14.22
C ILE A 547 -1.81 15.34 14.84
N LYS A 548 -1.62 14.25 15.60
CA LYS A 548 -0.36 13.92 16.24
C LYS A 548 0.17 12.59 15.71
N PHE A 549 1.47 12.51 15.51
CA PHE A 549 2.16 11.23 15.35
C PHE A 549 2.32 10.57 16.73
N ASP A 550 1.30 9.83 17.16
CA ASP A 550 1.21 9.19 18.48
C ASP A 550 0.52 7.83 18.34
N PHE A 551 1.15 6.78 18.83
CA PHE A 551 0.60 5.41 18.87
C PHE A 551 0.67 4.84 20.28
N SER A 552 0.65 5.70 21.30
CA SER A 552 0.53 5.30 22.69
C SER A 552 -0.80 4.59 22.95
N SER A 553 -0.79 3.63 23.88
CA SER A 553 -1.99 2.90 24.30
C SER A 553 -3.14 3.84 24.73
N SER A 554 -2.85 4.98 25.36
CA SER A 554 -3.86 5.98 25.72
C SER A 554 -4.51 6.63 24.50
N TYR A 555 -3.73 6.97 23.47
CA TYR A 555 -4.25 7.62 22.28
C TYR A 555 -5.01 6.63 21.39
N ILE A 556 -4.51 5.40 21.25
CA ILE A 556 -5.22 4.31 20.58
C ILE A 556 -6.59 4.08 21.22
N LYS A 557 -6.65 4.05 22.57
CA LYS A 557 -7.91 3.91 23.30
C LYS A 557 -8.88 5.07 23.02
N GLU A 558 -8.39 6.31 22.99
CA GLU A 558 -9.20 7.49 22.68
C GLU A 558 -9.84 7.38 21.29
N LEU A 559 -9.04 7.07 20.27
CA LEU A 559 -9.49 6.92 18.89
C LEU A 559 -10.46 5.74 18.72
N ALA A 560 -10.19 4.60 19.36
CA ALA A 560 -11.08 3.44 19.37
C ALA A 560 -12.43 3.76 20.03
N SER A 561 -12.41 4.53 21.12
CA SER A 561 -13.62 4.97 21.82
C SER A 561 -14.46 5.89 20.92
N PHE A 562 -13.81 6.82 20.22
CA PHE A 562 -14.48 7.67 19.24
C PHE A 562 -15.14 6.87 18.11
N VAL A 563 -14.46 5.86 17.54
CA VAL A 563 -15.06 4.99 16.51
C VAL A 563 -16.25 4.21 17.07
N LYS A 564 -16.15 3.71 18.31
CA LYS A 564 -17.27 3.04 18.99
C LYS A 564 -18.48 3.98 19.16
N ASP A 565 -18.24 5.21 19.62
CA ASP A 565 -19.30 6.20 19.80
C ASP A 565 -20.00 6.56 18.47
N GLU A 566 -19.25 6.63 17.36
CA GLU A 566 -19.84 6.86 16.03
C GLU A 566 -20.58 5.62 15.50
N LEU A 567 -20.10 4.41 15.79
CA LEU A 567 -20.83 3.17 15.49
C LEU A 567 -22.18 3.12 16.22
N ASP A 568 -22.20 3.48 17.51
CA ASP A 568 -23.42 3.48 18.33
C ASP A 568 -24.46 4.51 17.85
N LYS A 569 -24.03 5.58 17.15
CA LYS A 569 -24.95 6.56 16.52
C LYS A 569 -25.65 6.02 15.27
N LEU A 570 -25.16 4.92 14.71
CA LEU A 570 -25.74 4.27 13.53
C LEU A 570 -26.74 3.16 13.90
N ASP A 571 -26.86 2.82 15.19
CA ASP A 571 -27.75 1.76 15.71
C ASP A 571 -29.25 2.11 15.72
#